data_AF-A0A0S3PXG3-F1
#
_entry.id   AF-A0A0S3PXG3-F1
#
_cell.length_a   1.000
_cell.length_b   1.000
_cell.length_c   1.000
_cell.angle_alpha   90.00
_cell.angle_beta   90.00
_cell.angle_gamma   90.00
#
_symmetry.space_group_name_H-M   'P 1'
#
loop_
_entity.id
_entity.type
_entity.pdbx_description
1 polymer ?
#
loop_
_entity_poly.entity_id
_entity_poly.type
_entity_poly.pdbx_seq_one_letter_code
_entity_poly.pdbx_strand_id
1 'polypeptide(L)'
;MSNIRPYKRALEDVKALLDKTLASGKSSSFEIAFLRATVAIMETDLQTPKKLLELDDLASPGQSGATIWRKGAQDAAEKQLCPDLKDPQKYREFDEGYAKLSLELRQNVRKKTIVLGDTQILKVTHNRRTVEVVDMIATALTTSFQFHKTDADFFRNPPMVGLKRLLDQDRPDLEQALRAALALPSDIVEYNLPKEKRPAYEETVEFVVSFIPIIGSLVAGYEVISGKDLFGRELSDVERGILAAGILLPFAARSVKSGRALYQAERMATLYGEDAAKHAYAMAMGERLSSDLMTWSLLREARATVATEKKIANDVASDLSDRLTLLLKDARSATPQAVDVVFEDAFKALVKKTDKLAGLDSLAVERIAAKGINESHVKGQLLEEMLENRVASWLREGTAKKALGLDHVTGKIEFVPGHMVRDLSGRQITDGILVTQVRDELQIVAVFECKAGKHASRELSKGVTSRGDLSKNAEAELRAYAKDVLREVQEQARLEGRTATDTLESIMNDVKLNELGGQVRRDIERLVDSSIFIGSLRTPVKVSPKTTKFFGVLPSDVKASAITKQLKENGITNFEVMGINMSEKELKAAAKTLADSLKLTIVEP
;
A
#
# COMPACT_ATOMS: atom_id res chain seq x y z
N MET A 1 34.87 -25.57 35.34
CA MET A 1 33.72 -25.25 34.47
C MET A 1 34.15 -24.14 33.53
N SER A 2 34.23 -24.40 32.22
CA SER A 2 34.66 -23.39 31.26
C SER A 2 33.69 -22.20 31.23
N ASN A 3 34.23 -21.00 31.02
CA ASN A 3 33.51 -19.75 31.23
C ASN A 3 32.63 -19.40 30.01
N ILE A 4 31.33 -19.70 30.06
CA ILE A 4 30.36 -19.36 28.99
C ILE A 4 29.99 -17.86 28.95
N ARG A 5 30.45 -17.04 29.91
CA ARG A 5 30.07 -15.63 30.01
C ARG A 5 30.43 -14.80 28.77
N PRO A 6 31.59 -14.96 28.09
CA PRO A 6 31.90 -14.22 26.87
C PRO A 6 30.89 -14.46 25.74
N TYR A 7 30.41 -15.70 25.59
CA TYR A 7 29.38 -16.07 24.61
C TYR A 7 28.03 -15.40 24.94
N LYS A 8 27.60 -15.47 26.20
CA LYS A 8 26.38 -14.75 26.64
C LYS A 8 26.48 -13.25 26.38
N ARG A 9 27.62 -12.63 26.67
CA ARG A 9 27.86 -11.21 26.39
C ARG A 9 27.81 -10.90 24.90
N ALA A 10 28.43 -11.73 24.06
CA ALA A 10 28.37 -11.56 22.61
C ALA A 10 26.92 -11.63 22.08
N LEU A 11 26.08 -12.55 22.58
CA LEU A 11 24.66 -12.59 22.25
C LEU A 11 23.94 -11.30 22.66
N GLU A 12 24.13 -10.84 23.90
CA GLU A 12 23.52 -9.60 24.39
C GLU A 12 23.98 -8.38 23.57
N ASP A 13 25.23 -8.33 23.12
CA ASP A 13 25.74 -7.28 22.23
C ASP A 13 25.02 -7.30 20.86
N VAL A 14 24.73 -8.48 20.29
CA VAL A 14 23.96 -8.59 19.03
C VAL A 14 22.49 -8.23 19.25
N LYS A 15 21.89 -8.61 20.39
CA LYS A 15 20.52 -8.19 20.75
C LYS A 15 20.41 -6.67 20.89
N ALA A 16 21.35 -6.05 21.60
CA ALA A 16 21.40 -4.60 21.74
C ALA A 16 21.61 -3.89 20.39
N LEU A 17 22.39 -4.50 19.49
CA LEU A 17 22.54 -4.01 18.12
C LEU A 17 21.21 -4.12 17.35
N LEU A 18 20.53 -5.26 17.39
CA LEU A 18 19.22 -5.45 16.78
C LEU A 18 18.21 -4.40 17.25
N ASP A 19 18.08 -4.22 18.57
CA ASP A 19 17.15 -3.24 19.16
C ASP A 19 17.48 -1.82 18.70
N LYS A 20 18.77 -1.46 18.68
CA LYS A 20 19.24 -0.15 18.20
C LYS A 20 18.96 0.04 16.70
N THR A 21 19.22 -0.98 15.89
CA THR A 21 19.03 -0.95 14.43
C THR A 21 17.53 -0.83 14.11
N LEU A 22 16.66 -1.56 14.81
CA LEU A 22 15.20 -1.47 14.67
C LEU A 22 14.66 -0.09 15.09
N ALA A 23 15.13 0.43 16.23
CA ALA A 23 14.75 1.74 16.76
C ALA A 23 15.32 2.92 15.95
N SER A 24 16.31 2.70 15.08
CA SER A 24 16.90 3.77 14.26
C SER A 24 15.96 4.27 13.16
N GLY A 25 15.07 3.42 12.68
CA GLY A 25 14.24 3.67 11.51
C GLY A 25 15.01 3.80 10.19
N LYS A 26 16.32 3.60 10.14
CA LYS A 26 17.09 3.75 8.89
C LYS A 26 17.30 2.44 8.14
N SER A 27 17.31 1.35 8.88
CA SER A 27 17.66 0.03 8.37
C SER A 27 16.58 -0.56 7.47
N SER A 28 17.03 -1.32 6.48
CA SER A 28 16.19 -2.12 5.59
C SER A 28 15.62 -3.34 6.31
N SER A 29 14.61 -4.00 5.72
CA SER A 29 14.08 -5.22 6.32
C SER A 29 15.15 -6.33 6.34
N PHE A 30 16.00 -6.40 5.31
CA PHE A 30 17.10 -7.36 5.24
C PHE A 30 18.08 -7.23 6.41
N GLU A 31 18.54 -6.01 6.74
CA GLU A 31 19.49 -5.80 7.84
C GLU A 31 18.92 -6.26 9.19
N ILE A 32 17.64 -5.97 9.44
CA ILE A 32 16.94 -6.41 10.66
C ILE A 32 16.74 -7.93 10.67
N ALA A 33 16.33 -8.51 9.55
CA ALA A 33 16.16 -9.95 9.40
C ALA A 33 17.48 -10.70 9.63
N PHE A 34 18.59 -10.17 9.12
CA PHE A 34 19.94 -10.70 9.31
C PHE A 34 20.36 -10.71 10.79
N LEU A 35 20.16 -9.59 11.50
CA LEU A 35 20.46 -9.53 12.93
C LEU A 35 19.57 -10.48 13.74
N ARG A 36 18.28 -10.60 13.41
CA ARG A 36 17.38 -11.56 14.07
C ARG A 36 17.76 -13.02 13.81
N ALA A 37 18.11 -13.37 12.57
CA ALA A 37 18.58 -14.70 12.24
C ALA A 37 19.89 -15.01 13.00
N THR A 38 20.81 -14.05 13.09
CA THR A 38 22.04 -14.16 13.89
C THR A 38 21.71 -14.43 15.37
N VAL A 39 20.81 -13.63 15.97
CA VAL A 39 20.36 -13.82 17.36
C VAL A 39 19.76 -15.21 17.56
N ALA A 40 18.87 -15.65 16.67
CA ALA A 40 18.22 -16.96 16.80
C ALA A 40 19.20 -18.14 16.72
N ILE A 41 20.19 -18.06 15.82
CA ILE A 41 21.27 -19.06 15.72
C ILE A 41 22.08 -19.07 17.01
N MET A 42 22.51 -17.90 17.49
CA MET A 42 23.28 -17.77 18.72
C MET A 42 22.50 -18.26 19.97
N GLU A 43 21.20 -17.99 20.05
CA GLU A 43 20.36 -18.52 21.13
C GLU A 43 20.26 -20.04 21.10
N THR A 44 20.15 -20.62 19.91
CA THR A 44 20.11 -22.07 19.71
C THR A 44 21.43 -22.72 20.10
N ASP A 45 22.57 -22.20 19.61
CA ASP A 45 23.88 -22.77 19.89
C ASP A 45 24.23 -22.73 21.39
N LEU A 46 23.79 -21.68 22.11
CA LEU A 46 23.98 -21.54 23.56
C LEU A 46 23.26 -22.63 24.37
N GLN A 47 22.27 -23.33 23.80
CA GLN A 47 21.67 -24.50 24.42
C GLN A 47 22.61 -25.72 24.40
N THR A 48 23.70 -25.67 23.61
CA THR A 48 24.75 -26.69 23.53
C THR A 48 26.15 -26.13 23.85
N PRO A 49 26.42 -25.68 25.10
CA PRO A 49 27.64 -24.93 25.44
C PRO A 49 28.96 -25.62 25.12
N LYS A 50 29.00 -26.96 25.10
CA LYS A 50 30.24 -27.72 24.88
C LYS A 50 30.89 -27.40 23.52
N LYS A 51 30.09 -27.32 22.45
CA LYS A 51 30.58 -27.00 21.10
C LYS A 51 31.12 -25.58 20.99
N LEU A 52 30.56 -24.66 21.78
CA LEU A 52 31.02 -23.28 21.80
C LEU A 52 32.40 -23.17 22.44
N LEU A 53 32.64 -23.92 23.51
CA LEU A 53 33.92 -23.90 24.22
C LEU A 53 35.08 -24.47 23.39
N GLU A 54 34.80 -25.38 22.45
CA GLU A 54 35.77 -25.87 21.47
C GLU A 54 36.28 -24.76 20.54
N LEU A 55 35.54 -23.65 20.39
CA LEU A 55 35.99 -22.49 19.61
C LEU A 55 37.05 -21.65 20.33
N ASP A 56 37.20 -21.80 21.66
CA ASP A 56 38.26 -21.14 22.40
C ASP A 56 39.64 -21.73 22.02
N ASP A 57 39.68 -23.01 21.63
CA ASP A 57 40.91 -23.66 21.12
C ASP A 57 41.31 -23.16 19.72
N LEU A 58 40.38 -22.53 18.99
CA LEU A 58 40.59 -21.91 17.68
C LEU A 58 40.91 -20.41 17.78
N ALA A 59 40.93 -19.84 18.98
CA ALA A 59 41.17 -18.42 19.19
C ALA A 59 42.59 -18.02 18.74
N SER A 60 42.70 -16.85 18.13
CA SER A 60 43.99 -16.24 17.75
C SER A 60 44.19 -14.91 18.49
N PRO A 61 45.41 -14.34 18.55
CA PRO A 61 45.62 -13.03 19.14
C PRO A 61 44.64 -11.99 18.54
N GLY A 62 43.82 -11.37 19.39
CA GLY A 62 42.78 -10.40 18.98
C GLY A 62 41.42 -10.99 18.60
N GLN A 63 41.25 -12.32 18.56
CA GLN A 63 40.00 -12.98 18.18
C GLN A 63 39.64 -14.08 19.17
N SER A 64 38.67 -13.80 20.05
CA SER A 64 38.15 -14.79 21.01
C SER A 64 37.24 -15.82 20.35
N GLY A 65 37.02 -16.98 20.99
CA GLY A 65 36.06 -17.98 20.54
C GLY A 65 34.64 -17.40 20.39
N ALA A 66 34.23 -16.48 21.27
CA ALA A 66 32.96 -15.75 21.15
C ALA A 66 32.90 -14.85 19.90
N THR A 67 34.03 -14.27 19.49
CA THR A 67 34.14 -13.48 18.24
C THR A 67 34.02 -14.38 17.01
N ILE A 68 34.71 -15.54 17.02
CA ILE A 68 34.62 -16.55 15.97
C ILE A 68 33.17 -17.03 15.83
N TRP A 69 32.54 -17.37 16.95
CA TRP A 69 31.16 -17.83 17.00
C TRP A 69 30.18 -16.80 16.44
N ARG A 70 30.27 -15.53 16.88
CA ARG A 70 29.41 -14.46 16.36
C ARG A 70 29.55 -14.32 14.84
N LYS A 71 30.77 -14.35 14.31
CA LYS A 71 31.01 -14.29 12.86
C LYS A 71 30.42 -15.51 12.15
N GLY A 72 30.63 -16.71 12.69
CA GLY A 72 30.03 -17.93 12.14
C GLY A 72 28.50 -17.89 12.12
N ALA A 73 27.87 -17.36 13.17
CA ALA A 73 26.43 -17.16 13.23
C ALA A 73 25.94 -16.12 12.22
N GLN A 74 26.69 -15.05 12.00
CA GLN A 74 26.42 -14.05 10.96
C GLN A 74 26.51 -14.68 9.55
N ASP A 75 27.59 -15.41 9.25
CA ASP A 75 27.75 -16.10 7.97
C ASP A 75 26.63 -17.13 7.74
N ALA A 76 26.19 -17.82 8.80
CA ALA A 76 25.07 -18.76 8.75
C ALA A 76 23.72 -18.04 8.54
N ALA A 77 23.50 -16.90 9.19
CA ALA A 77 22.31 -16.07 9.01
C ALA A 77 22.20 -15.53 7.58
N GLU A 78 23.31 -15.04 7.01
CA GLU A 78 23.36 -14.60 5.61
C GLU A 78 23.03 -15.75 4.66
N LYS A 79 23.62 -16.94 4.88
CA LYS A 79 23.30 -18.14 4.08
C LYS A 79 21.85 -18.60 4.22
N GLN A 80 21.23 -18.39 5.38
CA GLN A 80 19.82 -18.72 5.62
C GLN A 80 18.89 -17.77 4.86
N LEU A 81 19.21 -16.47 4.84
CA LEU A 81 18.39 -15.45 4.19
C LEU A 81 18.62 -15.39 2.68
N CYS A 82 19.84 -15.69 2.22
CA CYS A 82 20.24 -15.64 0.83
C CYS A 82 20.79 -17.00 0.36
N PRO A 83 19.97 -18.06 0.28
CA PRO A 83 20.45 -19.39 -0.06
C PRO A 83 21.08 -19.46 -1.46
N ASP A 84 20.61 -18.65 -2.41
CA ASP A 84 21.10 -18.63 -3.79
C ASP A 84 22.31 -17.70 -4.02
N LEU A 85 22.69 -16.83 -3.07
CA LEU A 85 23.98 -16.11 -3.12
C LEU A 85 25.19 -17.07 -2.97
N LYS A 86 24.95 -18.35 -2.69
CA LYS A 86 25.98 -19.39 -2.68
C LYS A 86 26.58 -19.63 -4.07
N ASP A 87 25.88 -19.25 -5.14
CA ASP A 87 26.40 -19.27 -6.49
C ASP A 87 26.43 -17.84 -7.08
N PRO A 88 27.53 -17.10 -6.85
CA PRO A 88 27.69 -15.74 -7.36
C PRO A 88 27.65 -15.65 -8.90
N GLN A 89 27.89 -16.77 -9.60
CA GLN A 89 27.76 -16.80 -11.05
C GLN A 89 26.28 -16.85 -11.43
N LYS A 90 25.53 -17.80 -10.86
CA LYS A 90 24.07 -17.89 -11.09
C LYS A 90 23.34 -16.60 -10.72
N TYR A 91 23.72 -15.95 -9.61
CA TYR A 91 23.15 -14.64 -9.26
C TYR A 91 23.38 -13.59 -10.37
N ARG A 92 24.61 -13.50 -10.90
CA ARG A 92 24.94 -12.57 -12.00
C ARG A 92 24.17 -12.89 -13.27
N GLU A 93 24.04 -14.17 -13.63
CA GLU A 93 23.26 -14.59 -14.80
C GLU A 93 21.79 -14.16 -14.69
N PHE A 94 21.20 -14.24 -13.50
CA PHE A 94 19.84 -13.75 -13.25
C PHE A 94 19.75 -12.23 -13.33
N ASP A 95 20.66 -11.50 -12.66
CA ASP A 95 20.70 -10.03 -12.70
C ASP A 95 20.78 -9.51 -14.15
N GLU A 96 21.69 -10.08 -14.94
CA GLU A 96 21.84 -9.79 -16.38
C GLU A 96 20.58 -10.14 -17.17
N GLY A 97 19.92 -11.26 -16.85
CA GLY A 97 18.66 -11.66 -17.47
C GLY A 97 17.51 -10.68 -17.23
N TYR A 98 17.36 -10.18 -16.00
CA TYR A 98 16.34 -9.17 -15.66
C TYR A 98 16.67 -7.81 -16.29
N ALA A 99 17.95 -7.41 -16.28
CA ALA A 99 18.41 -6.18 -16.95
C ALA A 99 18.15 -6.24 -18.46
N LYS A 100 18.41 -7.39 -19.10
CA LYS A 100 18.13 -7.63 -20.52
C LYS A 100 16.63 -7.54 -20.82
N LEU A 101 15.79 -8.23 -20.04
CA LEU A 101 14.33 -8.18 -20.23
C LEU A 101 13.78 -6.76 -20.02
N SER A 102 14.29 -6.04 -19.01
CA SER A 102 13.96 -4.64 -18.77
C SER A 102 14.29 -3.77 -19.98
N LEU A 103 15.46 -3.95 -20.60
CA LEU A 103 15.84 -3.25 -21.83
C LEU A 103 14.96 -3.63 -23.02
N GLU A 104 14.65 -4.91 -23.19
CA GLU A 104 13.77 -5.41 -24.27
C GLU A 104 12.37 -4.80 -24.18
N LEU A 105 11.79 -4.68 -22.98
CA LEU A 105 10.50 -4.00 -22.76
C LEU A 105 10.54 -2.55 -23.26
N ARG A 106 11.56 -1.78 -22.84
CA ARG A 106 11.74 -0.38 -23.26
C ARG A 106 11.95 -0.24 -24.77
N GLN A 107 12.68 -1.16 -25.37
CA GLN A 107 12.90 -1.15 -26.82
C GLN A 107 11.61 -1.49 -27.57
N ASN A 108 10.88 -2.51 -27.12
CA ASN A 108 9.65 -2.97 -27.78
C ASN A 108 8.56 -1.91 -27.78
N VAL A 109 8.32 -1.21 -26.66
CA VAL A 109 7.30 -0.15 -26.62
C VAL A 109 7.66 1.07 -27.49
N ARG A 110 8.94 1.25 -27.82
CA ARG A 110 9.43 2.34 -28.68
C ARG A 110 9.56 1.93 -30.15
N LYS A 111 9.33 0.66 -30.49
CA LYS A 111 9.31 0.20 -31.88
C LYS A 111 8.17 0.92 -32.61
N LYS A 112 8.48 1.34 -33.83
CA LYS A 112 7.54 1.99 -34.74
C LYS A 112 6.99 0.92 -35.66
N THR A 113 5.68 0.77 -35.71
CA THR A 113 5.03 -0.04 -36.75
C THR A 113 4.72 0.87 -37.91
N ILE A 114 5.28 0.54 -39.08
CA ILE A 114 4.99 1.22 -40.32
C ILE A 114 3.93 0.39 -41.03
N VAL A 115 2.72 0.93 -41.14
CA VAL A 115 1.66 0.35 -41.95
C VAL A 115 1.67 1.07 -43.28
N LEU A 116 1.89 0.32 -44.36
CA LEU A 116 1.83 0.82 -45.72
C LEU A 116 0.41 0.64 -46.22
N GLY A 117 -0.30 1.74 -46.43
CA GLY A 117 -1.52 1.79 -47.23
C GLY A 117 -1.23 2.35 -48.63
N ASP A 118 -2.17 2.19 -49.55
CA ASP A 118 -1.99 2.52 -50.98
C ASP A 118 -1.64 3.98 -51.25
N THR A 119 -2.11 4.89 -50.39
CA THR A 119 -1.85 6.34 -50.50
C THR A 119 -1.26 6.94 -49.24
N GLN A 120 -0.95 6.14 -48.22
CA GLN A 120 -0.51 6.65 -46.92
C GLN A 120 0.47 5.71 -46.26
N ILE A 121 1.51 6.27 -45.65
CA ILE A 121 2.33 5.55 -44.69
C ILE A 121 1.87 5.97 -43.30
N LEU A 122 1.25 5.05 -42.56
CA LEU A 122 0.88 5.27 -41.17
C LEU A 122 2.02 4.78 -40.30
N LYS A 123 2.64 5.72 -39.59
CA LYS A 123 3.60 5.39 -38.55
C LYS A 123 2.86 5.35 -37.22
N VAL A 124 2.60 4.14 -36.77
CA VAL A 124 1.93 3.87 -35.50
C VAL A 124 2.98 3.69 -34.42
N THR A 125 2.90 4.52 -33.39
CA THR A 125 3.70 4.40 -32.17
C THR A 125 2.78 4.22 -30.98
N HIS A 126 3.21 3.45 -29.98
CA HIS A 126 2.52 3.44 -28.70
C HIS A 126 2.39 4.86 -28.15
N ASN A 127 1.24 5.17 -27.56
CA ASN A 127 1.03 6.49 -26.97
C ASN A 127 2.05 6.76 -25.86
N ARG A 128 2.32 8.05 -25.64
CA ARG A 128 3.26 8.51 -24.60
C ARG A 128 3.03 7.84 -23.24
N ARG A 129 1.78 7.66 -22.81
CA ARG A 129 1.46 7.06 -21.49
C ARG A 129 1.88 5.59 -21.43
N THR A 130 1.70 4.84 -22.51
CA THR A 130 2.14 3.44 -22.59
C THR A 130 3.65 3.36 -22.46
N VAL A 131 4.39 4.25 -23.13
CA VAL A 131 5.86 4.31 -23.00
C VAL A 131 6.27 4.61 -21.57
N GLU A 132 5.65 5.63 -20.94
CA GLU A 132 5.93 6.01 -19.55
C GLU A 132 5.69 4.83 -18.58
N VAL A 133 4.55 4.13 -18.70
CA VAL A 133 4.23 3.00 -17.82
C VAL A 133 5.15 1.81 -18.06
N VAL A 134 5.48 1.48 -19.32
CA VAL A 134 6.45 0.40 -19.61
C VAL A 134 7.83 0.74 -19.05
N ASP A 135 8.27 1.99 -19.12
CA ASP A 135 9.53 2.44 -18.49
C ASP A 135 9.49 2.27 -16.95
N MET A 136 8.33 2.53 -16.32
CA MET A 136 8.12 2.24 -14.89
C MET A 136 8.17 0.74 -14.59
N ILE A 137 7.53 -0.10 -15.40
CA ILE A 137 7.56 -1.57 -15.25
C ILE A 137 8.98 -2.09 -15.40
N ALA A 138 9.70 -1.65 -16.43
CA ALA A 138 11.07 -2.06 -16.68
C ALA A 138 12.00 -1.69 -15.52
N THR A 139 11.78 -0.53 -14.89
CA THR A 139 12.52 -0.10 -13.70
C THR A 139 12.13 -0.91 -12.47
N ALA A 140 10.82 -1.13 -12.26
CA ALA A 140 10.31 -1.95 -11.17
C ALA A 140 10.77 -3.41 -11.27
N LEU A 141 10.95 -3.94 -12.47
CA LEU A 141 11.47 -5.29 -12.73
C LEU A 141 12.90 -5.47 -12.22
N THR A 142 13.79 -4.52 -12.51
CA THR A 142 15.17 -4.56 -11.99
C THR A 142 15.20 -4.40 -10.47
N THR A 143 14.32 -3.57 -9.91
CA THR A 143 14.22 -3.41 -8.44
C THR A 143 13.62 -4.66 -7.78
N SER A 144 12.63 -5.30 -8.42
CA SER A 144 11.98 -6.52 -7.95
C SER A 144 12.99 -7.66 -7.80
N PHE A 145 13.93 -7.83 -8.75
CA PHE A 145 15.03 -8.78 -8.60
C PHE A 145 15.80 -8.57 -7.28
N GLN A 146 16.11 -7.32 -6.93
CA GLN A 146 16.82 -7.00 -5.68
C GLN A 146 15.98 -7.31 -4.42
N PHE A 147 14.66 -7.16 -4.50
CA PHE A 147 13.75 -7.48 -3.39
C PHE A 147 13.55 -8.99 -3.18
N HIS A 148 13.63 -9.77 -4.26
CA HIS A 148 13.47 -11.23 -4.22
C HIS A 148 14.80 -11.99 -4.21
N LYS A 149 15.94 -11.31 -3.99
CA LYS A 149 17.25 -11.98 -3.89
C LYS A 149 17.36 -13.00 -2.75
N THR A 150 16.39 -13.01 -1.84
CA THR A 150 16.26 -13.95 -0.72
C THR A 150 15.25 -15.07 -0.98
N ASP A 151 14.50 -15.00 -2.08
CA ASP A 151 13.42 -15.93 -2.39
C ASP A 151 13.98 -17.12 -3.19
N ALA A 152 14.08 -18.28 -2.55
CA ALA A 152 14.72 -19.46 -3.15
C ALA A 152 13.99 -20.02 -4.40
N ASP A 153 12.71 -19.69 -4.56
CA ASP A 153 11.90 -20.03 -5.73
C ASP A 153 12.08 -19.02 -6.86
N PHE A 154 12.47 -17.78 -6.55
CA PHE A 154 12.68 -16.73 -7.54
C PHE A 154 13.83 -17.08 -8.50
N PHE A 155 14.95 -17.58 -7.97
CA PHE A 155 16.11 -18.05 -8.75
C PHE A 155 15.91 -19.40 -9.47
N ARG A 156 14.70 -19.95 -9.46
CA ARG A 156 14.35 -21.16 -10.24
C ARG A 156 13.58 -20.83 -11.50
N ASN A 157 13.11 -19.58 -11.63
CA ASN A 157 12.19 -19.17 -12.66
C ASN A 157 12.86 -18.20 -13.63
N PRO A 158 12.62 -18.27 -14.95
CA PRO A 158 13.20 -17.32 -15.89
C PRO A 158 12.66 -15.90 -15.64
N PRO A 159 13.39 -14.84 -16.06
CA PRO A 159 12.99 -13.44 -15.84
C PRO A 159 11.56 -13.08 -16.26
N MET A 160 11.02 -13.76 -17.29
CA MET A 160 9.65 -13.57 -17.75
C MET A 160 8.59 -13.99 -16.70
N VAL A 161 8.86 -15.06 -15.96
CA VAL A 161 8.00 -15.47 -14.83
C VAL A 161 8.13 -14.47 -13.69
N GLY A 162 9.32 -13.90 -13.48
CA GLY A 162 9.54 -12.76 -12.59
C GLY A 162 8.72 -11.54 -12.94
N LEU A 163 8.66 -11.16 -14.22
CA LEU A 163 7.81 -10.06 -14.70
C LEU A 163 6.32 -10.33 -14.42
N LYS A 164 5.87 -11.56 -14.66
CA LYS A 164 4.49 -11.95 -14.33
C LYS A 164 4.23 -11.85 -12.82
N ARG A 165 5.15 -12.34 -11.98
CA ARG A 165 5.05 -12.23 -10.52
C ARG A 165 5.00 -10.78 -10.06
N LEU A 166 5.86 -9.92 -10.63
CA LEU A 166 5.84 -8.48 -10.39
C LEU A 166 4.47 -7.89 -10.67
N LEU A 167 3.90 -8.16 -11.85
CA LEU A 167 2.62 -7.56 -12.25
C LEU A 167 1.43 -8.16 -11.50
N ASP A 168 1.43 -9.45 -11.20
CA ASP A 168 0.29 -10.12 -10.55
C ASP A 168 0.28 -9.92 -9.03
N GLN A 169 1.45 -9.89 -8.40
CA GLN A 169 1.60 -10.03 -6.94
C GLN A 169 2.21 -8.79 -6.30
N ASP A 170 3.35 -8.31 -6.81
CA ASP A 170 4.14 -7.29 -6.12
C ASP A 170 3.68 -5.86 -6.45
N ARG A 171 3.27 -5.64 -7.70
CA ARG A 171 2.85 -4.36 -8.31
C ARG A 171 1.64 -4.51 -9.24
N PRO A 172 0.49 -5.00 -8.73
CA PRO A 172 -0.76 -5.05 -9.50
C PRO A 172 -1.24 -3.68 -9.97
N ASP A 173 -0.80 -2.60 -9.32
CA ASP A 173 -1.02 -1.22 -9.77
C ASP A 173 -0.36 -0.95 -11.13
N LEU A 174 0.84 -1.49 -11.39
CA LEU A 174 1.52 -1.32 -12.67
C LEU A 174 0.86 -2.14 -13.79
N GLU A 175 0.32 -3.32 -13.48
CA GLU A 175 -0.48 -4.09 -14.43
C GLU A 175 -1.73 -3.30 -14.86
N GLN A 176 -2.43 -2.73 -13.88
CA GLN A 176 -3.61 -1.90 -14.12
C GLN A 176 -3.23 -0.62 -14.91
N ALA A 177 -2.12 0.02 -14.56
CA ALA A 177 -1.61 1.20 -15.27
C ALA A 177 -1.30 0.88 -16.74
N LEU A 178 -0.67 -0.27 -16.99
CA LEU A 178 -0.33 -0.69 -18.35
C LEU A 178 -1.58 -0.95 -19.16
N ARG A 179 -2.57 -1.64 -18.58
CA ARG A 179 -3.86 -1.88 -19.25
C ARG A 179 -4.58 -0.57 -19.55
N ALA A 180 -4.59 0.38 -18.60
CA ALA A 180 -5.19 1.69 -18.80
C ALA A 180 -4.48 2.49 -19.90
N ALA A 181 -3.15 2.50 -19.91
CA ALA A 181 -2.37 3.18 -20.93
C ALA A 181 -2.55 2.56 -22.32
N LEU A 182 -2.67 1.22 -22.41
CA LEU A 182 -2.94 0.50 -23.66
C LEU A 182 -4.36 0.71 -24.18
N ALA A 183 -5.31 1.11 -23.33
CA ALA A 183 -6.66 1.47 -23.76
C ALA A 183 -6.71 2.85 -24.44
N LEU A 184 -5.68 3.69 -24.25
CA LEU A 184 -5.56 4.96 -24.96
C LEU A 184 -5.17 4.71 -26.43
N PRO A 185 -5.72 5.50 -27.37
CA PRO A 185 -5.37 5.37 -28.78
C PRO A 185 -3.86 5.53 -28.98
N SER A 186 -3.31 4.81 -29.95
CA SER A 186 -1.90 4.93 -30.32
C SER A 186 -1.61 6.30 -30.97
N ASP A 187 -0.38 6.78 -30.84
CA ASP A 187 0.06 7.99 -31.53
C ASP A 187 0.29 7.65 -33.01
N ILE A 188 -0.54 8.21 -33.89
CA ILE A 188 -0.49 7.98 -35.34
C ILE A 188 0.07 9.21 -36.03
N VAL A 189 1.14 9.04 -36.81
CA VAL A 189 1.64 10.07 -37.73
C VAL A 189 1.39 9.61 -39.15
N GLU A 190 0.55 10.36 -39.87
CA GLU A 190 0.18 10.10 -41.26
C GLU A 190 1.13 10.80 -42.23
N TYR A 191 1.65 10.06 -43.20
CA TYR A 191 2.36 10.60 -44.34
C TYR A 191 1.58 10.29 -45.62
N ASN A 192 1.11 11.33 -46.30
CA ASN A 192 0.40 11.18 -47.58
C ASN A 192 1.39 10.87 -48.71
N LEU A 193 1.18 9.74 -49.40
CA LEU A 193 1.89 9.41 -50.63
C LEU A 193 1.19 10.09 -51.83
N PRO A 194 1.94 10.60 -52.81
CA PRO A 194 1.35 11.19 -54.02
C PRO A 194 0.54 10.14 -54.78
N LYS A 195 -0.75 10.45 -55.03
CA LYS A 195 -1.73 9.54 -55.63
C LYS A 195 -1.35 9.14 -57.06
N GLU A 196 -1.00 7.88 -57.27
CA GLU A 196 -1.20 7.21 -58.56
C GLU A 196 -2.29 6.13 -58.42
N LYS A 197 -3.29 6.22 -59.30
CA LYS A 197 -4.52 5.40 -59.31
C LYS A 197 -4.22 3.93 -59.61
N ARG A 198 -4.69 2.97 -58.78
CA ARG A 198 -4.91 1.56 -59.15
C ARG A 198 -6.06 0.88 -58.35
N PRO A 199 -6.58 -0.28 -58.82
CA PRO A 199 -8.03 -0.54 -58.93
C PRO A 199 -8.66 -1.55 -57.93
N ALA A 200 -10.00 -1.52 -57.93
CA ALA A 200 -10.98 -2.02 -56.95
C ALA A 200 -11.11 -3.55 -56.71
N TYR A 201 -10.04 -4.34 -56.71
CA TYR A 201 -10.11 -5.75 -56.26
C TYR A 201 -9.37 -6.05 -54.95
N GLU A 202 -8.79 -5.05 -54.29
CA GLU A 202 -8.02 -5.20 -53.04
C GLU A 202 -8.87 -5.09 -51.76
N GLU A 203 -10.18 -4.82 -51.86
CA GLU A 203 -11.13 -4.68 -50.72
C GLU A 203 -11.38 -5.95 -49.90
N THR A 204 -10.91 -7.13 -50.32
CA THR A 204 -11.21 -8.41 -49.62
C THR A 204 -10.16 -8.78 -48.56
N VAL A 205 -8.96 -8.17 -48.59
CA VAL A 205 -7.89 -8.46 -47.60
C VAL A 205 -8.07 -7.63 -46.32
N GLU A 206 -8.77 -6.50 -46.38
CA GLU A 206 -8.95 -5.56 -45.27
C GLU A 206 -10.03 -5.98 -44.26
N PHE A 207 -10.98 -6.83 -44.67
CA PHE A 207 -12.04 -7.36 -43.82
C PHE A 207 -11.53 -8.40 -42.77
N VAL A 208 -10.32 -8.94 -42.95
CA VAL A 208 -9.75 -9.95 -42.04
C VAL A 208 -9.02 -9.31 -40.84
N VAL A 209 -8.61 -8.05 -40.96
CA VAL A 209 -7.82 -7.35 -39.91
C VAL A 209 -8.69 -6.97 -38.70
N SER A 210 -9.99 -6.74 -38.90
CA SER A 210 -10.97 -6.39 -37.84
C SER A 210 -11.37 -7.56 -36.93
N PHE A 211 -10.98 -8.80 -37.24
CA PHE A 211 -11.27 -9.99 -36.41
C PHE A 211 -10.20 -10.32 -35.37
N ILE A 212 -9.19 -9.47 -35.18
CA ILE A 212 -8.17 -9.65 -34.13
C ILE A 212 -8.67 -8.97 -32.83
N PRO A 213 -8.91 -9.70 -31.73
CA PRO A 213 -9.59 -9.20 -30.52
C PRO A 213 -8.99 -7.94 -29.87
N ILE A 214 -7.69 -7.70 -30.06
CA ILE A 214 -6.96 -6.53 -29.55
C ILE A 214 -7.31 -5.27 -30.36
N ILE A 215 -7.57 -5.42 -31.66
CA ILE A 215 -7.95 -4.33 -32.56
C ILE A 215 -9.39 -3.88 -32.28
N GLY A 216 -10.30 -4.79 -31.94
CA GLY A 216 -11.70 -4.45 -31.61
C GLY A 216 -11.88 -3.50 -30.42
N SER A 217 -11.01 -3.58 -29.40
CA SER A 217 -11.04 -2.63 -28.27
C SER A 217 -10.44 -1.26 -28.61
N LEU A 218 -9.43 -1.23 -29.48
CA LEU A 218 -8.81 0.00 -29.99
C LEU A 218 -9.76 0.77 -30.90
N VAL A 219 -10.47 0.02 -31.75
CA VAL A 219 -11.54 0.50 -32.62
C VAL A 219 -12.66 1.11 -31.79
N ALA A 220 -13.22 0.37 -30.83
CA ALA A 220 -14.30 0.88 -29.98
C ALA A 220 -13.88 2.14 -29.19
N GLY A 221 -12.63 2.23 -28.74
CA GLY A 221 -12.09 3.43 -28.10
C GLY A 221 -11.98 4.63 -29.05
N TYR A 222 -11.52 4.42 -30.28
CA TYR A 222 -11.49 5.44 -31.32
C TYR A 222 -12.90 5.92 -31.69
N GLU A 223 -13.86 5.00 -31.78
CA GLU A 223 -15.25 5.29 -32.13
C GLU A 223 -15.96 6.13 -31.05
N VAL A 224 -15.72 5.82 -29.77
CA VAL A 224 -16.25 6.61 -28.64
C VAL A 224 -15.72 8.06 -28.65
N ILE A 225 -14.45 8.26 -29.03
CA ILE A 225 -13.78 9.58 -29.03
C ILE A 225 -14.11 10.40 -30.27
N SER A 226 -14.04 9.79 -31.46
CA SER A 226 -14.34 10.46 -32.72
C SER A 226 -15.83 10.77 -32.88
N GLY A 227 -16.69 10.13 -32.07
CA GLY A 227 -18.14 10.22 -32.19
C GLY A 227 -18.66 9.60 -33.48
N LYS A 228 -17.81 8.84 -34.17
CA LYS A 228 -18.12 8.18 -35.44
C LYS A 228 -17.64 6.73 -35.39
N ASP A 229 -18.42 5.82 -35.94
CA ASP A 229 -17.95 4.45 -36.12
C ASP A 229 -16.80 4.41 -37.16
N LEU A 230 -16.13 3.26 -37.29
CA LEU A 230 -15.07 3.04 -38.29
C LEU A 230 -15.49 3.32 -39.73
N PHE A 231 -16.80 3.39 -40.00
CA PHE A 231 -17.39 3.63 -41.31
C PHE A 231 -17.85 5.08 -41.47
N GLY A 232 -17.57 5.95 -40.48
CA GLY A 232 -17.89 7.37 -40.49
C GLY A 232 -19.31 7.73 -40.05
N ARG A 233 -20.09 6.79 -39.51
CA ARG A 233 -21.45 7.02 -39.00
C ARG A 233 -21.42 7.67 -37.62
N GLU A 234 -22.16 8.75 -37.41
CA GLU A 234 -22.24 9.39 -36.09
C GLU A 234 -22.88 8.46 -35.04
N LEU A 235 -22.27 8.42 -33.86
CA LEU A 235 -22.70 7.62 -32.72
C LEU A 235 -23.49 8.49 -31.73
N SER A 236 -24.63 7.99 -31.28
CA SER A 236 -25.42 8.64 -30.23
C SER A 236 -24.71 8.58 -28.87
N ASP A 237 -25.02 9.52 -27.96
CA ASP A 237 -24.42 9.56 -26.61
C ASP A 237 -24.68 8.26 -25.81
N VAL A 238 -25.81 7.59 -26.09
CA VAL A 238 -26.16 6.28 -25.50
C VAL A 238 -25.26 5.17 -26.04
N GLU A 239 -25.03 5.12 -27.34
CA GLU A 239 -24.13 4.14 -27.97
C GLU A 239 -22.68 4.33 -27.49
N ARG A 240 -22.24 5.58 -27.34
CA ARG A 240 -20.93 5.93 -26.78
C ARG A 240 -20.80 5.51 -25.32
N GLY A 241 -21.86 5.69 -24.53
CA GLY A 241 -21.92 5.24 -23.13
C GLY A 241 -21.87 3.71 -22.99
N ILE A 242 -22.54 2.97 -23.87
CA ILE A 242 -22.55 1.49 -23.87
C ILE A 242 -21.18 0.94 -24.28
N LEU A 243 -20.55 1.52 -25.30
CA LEU A 243 -19.19 1.13 -25.72
C LEU A 243 -18.18 1.41 -24.60
N ALA A 244 -18.26 2.58 -23.95
CA ALA A 244 -17.43 2.93 -22.80
C ALA A 244 -17.63 1.97 -21.61
N ALA A 245 -18.89 1.65 -21.27
CA ALA A 245 -19.21 0.69 -20.21
C ALA A 245 -18.71 -0.72 -20.53
N GLY A 246 -18.85 -1.16 -21.79
CA GLY A 246 -18.35 -2.45 -22.28
C GLY A 246 -16.84 -2.63 -22.09
N ILE A 247 -16.08 -1.55 -22.28
CA ILE A 247 -14.63 -1.49 -22.06
C ILE A 247 -14.32 -1.58 -20.56
N LEU A 248 -15.08 -0.91 -19.69
CA LEU A 248 -14.80 -0.77 -18.25
C LEU A 248 -15.30 -1.95 -17.36
N LEU A 249 -16.32 -2.68 -17.81
CA LEU A 249 -16.99 -3.75 -17.04
C LEU A 249 -16.12 -4.93 -16.59
N PRO A 250 -15.20 -5.48 -17.41
CA PRO A 250 -14.33 -6.58 -17.00
C PRO A 250 -13.37 -6.20 -15.86
N PHE A 251 -13.10 -4.90 -15.69
CA PHE A 251 -12.22 -4.35 -14.65
C PHE A 251 -12.93 -4.27 -13.30
N ALA A 252 -14.15 -3.73 -13.27
CA ALA A 252 -14.96 -3.61 -12.04
C ALA A 252 -15.24 -4.97 -11.37
N ALA A 253 -15.60 -6.00 -12.16
CA ALA A 253 -15.97 -7.31 -11.63
C ALA A 253 -14.81 -8.09 -10.97
N ARG A 254 -13.55 -7.81 -11.32
CA ARG A 254 -12.38 -8.49 -10.71
C ARG A 254 -11.94 -7.80 -9.41
N SER A 255 -12.02 -6.48 -9.35
CA SER A 255 -11.55 -5.70 -8.21
C SER A 255 -12.47 -5.80 -6.97
N VAL A 256 -13.77 -6.00 -7.19
CA VAL A 256 -14.82 -6.15 -6.15
C VAL A 256 -14.65 -7.40 -5.28
N LYS A 257 -14.12 -8.51 -5.83
CA LYS A 257 -13.87 -9.74 -5.06
C LYS A 257 -12.82 -9.61 -3.97
N SER A 258 -12.05 -8.52 -3.97
CA SER A 258 -10.91 -8.31 -3.07
C SER A 258 -11.06 -7.08 -2.16
N GLY A 259 -12.18 -6.35 -2.20
CA GLY A 259 -12.43 -5.18 -1.34
C GLY A 259 -11.42 -4.02 -1.48
N ARG A 260 -10.59 -4.04 -2.53
CA ARG A 260 -9.46 -3.12 -2.78
C ARG A 260 -9.71 -2.12 -3.90
N ALA A 261 -10.88 -2.22 -4.55
CA ALA A 261 -11.19 -1.53 -5.79
C ALA A 261 -11.17 0.00 -5.62
N LEU A 262 -11.87 0.55 -4.62
CA LEU A 262 -11.84 1.98 -4.30
C LEU A 262 -10.44 2.50 -3.96
N TYR A 263 -9.72 1.86 -3.03
CA TYR A 263 -8.37 2.29 -2.64
C TYR A 263 -7.36 2.24 -3.80
N GLN A 264 -7.41 1.20 -4.64
CA GLN A 264 -6.53 1.10 -5.82
C GLN A 264 -6.95 2.05 -6.94
N ALA A 265 -8.25 2.18 -7.22
CA ALA A 265 -8.76 3.08 -8.23
C ALA A 265 -8.44 4.54 -7.90
N GLU A 266 -8.70 4.97 -6.67
CA GLU A 266 -8.42 6.31 -6.16
C GLU A 266 -6.92 6.63 -6.17
N ARG A 267 -6.08 5.67 -5.76
CA ARG A 267 -4.62 5.79 -5.86
C ARG A 267 -4.12 5.86 -7.31
N MET A 268 -4.80 5.21 -8.26
CA MET A 268 -4.49 5.30 -9.69
C MET A 268 -4.93 6.62 -10.32
N ALA A 269 -6.07 7.18 -9.93
CA ALA A 269 -6.49 8.51 -10.39
C ALA A 269 -5.45 9.59 -10.11
N THR A 270 -4.93 9.59 -8.90
CA THR A 270 -4.13 10.69 -8.38
C THR A 270 -2.65 10.55 -8.75
N LEU A 271 -2.16 9.32 -9.01
CA LEU A 271 -0.79 9.08 -9.51
C LEU A 271 -0.60 9.43 -10.99
N TYR A 272 -1.67 9.46 -11.80
CA TYR A 272 -1.57 9.54 -13.27
C TYR A 272 -2.30 10.75 -13.92
N GLY A 273 -2.99 11.60 -13.15
CA GLY A 273 -3.53 12.90 -13.58
C GLY A 273 -4.99 12.89 -14.06
N GLU A 274 -5.46 13.99 -14.66
CA GLU A 274 -6.88 14.31 -14.97
C GLU A 274 -7.68 13.17 -15.66
N ASP A 275 -7.05 12.38 -16.53
CA ASP A 275 -7.72 11.27 -17.21
C ASP A 275 -7.83 10.01 -16.36
N ALA A 276 -6.95 9.85 -15.37
CA ALA A 276 -7.05 8.79 -14.39
C ALA A 276 -8.11 9.11 -13.32
N ALA A 277 -8.38 10.39 -13.01
CA ALA A 277 -9.52 10.82 -12.19
C ALA A 277 -10.87 10.40 -12.79
N LYS A 278 -11.04 10.57 -14.10
CA LYS A 278 -12.21 10.05 -14.85
C LYS A 278 -12.29 8.52 -14.77
N HIS A 279 -11.15 7.85 -14.63
CA HIS A 279 -11.06 6.39 -14.58
C HIS A 279 -11.25 5.80 -13.18
N ALA A 280 -10.82 6.48 -12.12
CA ALA A 280 -11.18 6.12 -10.74
C ALA A 280 -12.65 6.38 -10.47
N TYR A 281 -13.19 7.48 -11.02
CA TYR A 281 -14.62 7.70 -11.09
C TYR A 281 -15.32 6.53 -11.78
N ALA A 282 -14.81 6.07 -12.93
CA ALA A 282 -15.33 4.89 -13.63
C ALA A 282 -15.21 3.57 -12.82
N MET A 283 -14.13 3.38 -12.06
CA MET A 283 -13.93 2.19 -11.20
C MET A 283 -14.81 2.21 -9.95
N ALA A 284 -14.94 3.35 -9.27
CA ALA A 284 -15.86 3.55 -8.16
C ALA A 284 -17.33 3.42 -8.61
N MET A 285 -17.65 3.93 -9.80
CA MET A 285 -18.93 3.69 -10.47
C MET A 285 -19.11 2.21 -10.79
N GLY A 286 -18.08 1.52 -11.29
CA GLY A 286 -18.11 0.09 -11.57
C GLY A 286 -18.37 -0.76 -10.33
N GLU A 287 -17.78 -0.40 -9.20
CA GLU A 287 -18.03 -1.05 -7.90
C GLU A 287 -19.48 -0.81 -7.42
N ARG A 288 -19.98 0.43 -7.49
CA ARG A 288 -21.38 0.77 -7.18
C ARG A 288 -22.38 0.09 -8.13
N LEU A 289 -22.03 -0.03 -9.40
CA LEU A 289 -22.82 -0.76 -10.41
C LEU A 289 -22.82 -2.27 -10.15
N SER A 290 -21.74 -2.82 -9.60
CA SER A 290 -21.65 -4.24 -9.26
C SER A 290 -22.41 -4.61 -7.97
N SER A 291 -22.61 -3.64 -7.07
CA SER A 291 -23.40 -3.81 -5.86
C SER A 291 -24.91 -3.57 -6.08
N ASP A 292 -25.30 -2.88 -7.16
CA ASP A 292 -26.68 -2.83 -7.64
C ASP A 292 -26.98 -4.01 -8.60
N LEU A 293 -27.44 -5.11 -8.00
CA LEU A 293 -27.80 -6.36 -8.69
C LEU A 293 -28.77 -6.18 -9.86
N MET A 294 -29.69 -5.20 -9.80
CA MET A 294 -30.66 -4.95 -10.88
C MET A 294 -30.00 -4.24 -12.05
N THR A 295 -29.22 -3.19 -11.79
CA THR A 295 -28.49 -2.47 -12.84
C THR A 295 -27.44 -3.37 -13.52
N TRP A 296 -26.80 -4.26 -12.76
CA TRP A 296 -25.90 -5.28 -13.30
C TRP A 296 -26.59 -6.27 -14.26
N SER A 297 -27.82 -6.69 -13.93
CA SER A 297 -28.60 -7.61 -14.77
C SER A 297 -28.99 -6.99 -16.11
N LEU A 298 -29.43 -5.73 -16.10
CA LEU A 298 -29.78 -4.95 -17.30
C LEU A 298 -28.56 -4.72 -18.20
N LEU A 299 -27.40 -4.44 -17.61
CA LEU A 299 -26.13 -4.32 -18.35
C LEU A 299 -25.72 -5.62 -19.05
N ARG A 300 -25.93 -6.77 -18.41
CA ARG A 300 -25.64 -8.08 -19.00
C ARG A 300 -26.59 -8.41 -20.14
N GLU A 301 -27.87 -8.05 -20.00
CA GLU A 301 -28.91 -8.22 -21.00
C GLU A 301 -28.68 -7.32 -22.23
N ALA A 302 -28.37 -6.04 -22.00
CA ALA A 302 -27.99 -5.11 -23.07
C ALA A 302 -26.75 -5.59 -23.83
N ARG A 303 -25.72 -6.07 -23.11
CA ARG A 303 -24.51 -6.64 -23.73
C ARG A 303 -24.79 -7.88 -24.59
N ALA A 304 -25.63 -8.80 -24.11
CA ALA A 304 -26.01 -9.98 -24.87
C ALA A 304 -26.80 -9.62 -26.14
N THR A 305 -27.63 -8.58 -26.08
CA THR A 305 -28.41 -8.08 -27.20
C THR A 305 -27.52 -7.43 -28.27
N VAL A 306 -26.56 -6.59 -27.85
CA VAL A 306 -25.56 -5.98 -28.75
C VAL A 306 -24.64 -7.03 -29.38
N ALA A 307 -24.20 -8.03 -28.61
CA ALA A 307 -23.36 -9.12 -29.10
C ALA A 307 -24.04 -10.01 -30.15
N THR A 308 -25.36 -9.89 -30.30
CA THR A 308 -26.15 -10.59 -31.34
C THR A 308 -26.64 -9.65 -32.44
N GLU A 309 -26.05 -8.46 -32.56
CA GLU A 309 -26.36 -7.42 -33.55
C GLU A 309 -27.82 -6.93 -33.53
N LYS A 310 -28.54 -7.18 -32.42
CA LYS A 310 -29.92 -6.73 -32.27
C LYS A 310 -29.96 -5.35 -31.64
N LYS A 311 -30.92 -4.54 -32.08
CA LYS A 311 -31.24 -3.27 -31.40
C LYS A 311 -31.68 -3.57 -29.97
N ILE A 312 -31.09 -2.83 -29.02
CA ILE A 312 -31.56 -2.82 -27.64
C ILE A 312 -32.98 -2.27 -27.63
N ALA A 313 -33.87 -2.93 -26.89
CA ALA A 313 -35.24 -2.47 -26.73
C ALA A 313 -35.26 -1.12 -25.98
N ASN A 314 -36.13 -0.21 -26.41
CA ASN A 314 -36.13 1.17 -25.92
C ASN A 314 -36.40 1.29 -24.41
N ASP A 315 -37.17 0.36 -23.85
CA ASP A 315 -37.43 0.21 -22.42
C ASP A 315 -36.16 -0.16 -21.64
N VAL A 316 -35.40 -1.15 -22.11
CA VAL A 316 -34.11 -1.54 -21.52
C VAL A 316 -33.09 -0.41 -21.58
N ALA A 317 -33.06 0.34 -22.69
CA ALA A 317 -32.18 1.49 -22.86
C ALA A 317 -32.56 2.66 -21.93
N SER A 318 -33.86 2.93 -21.78
CA SER A 318 -34.39 3.97 -20.88
C SER A 318 -34.11 3.63 -19.41
N ASP A 319 -34.44 2.41 -18.97
CA ASP A 319 -34.22 1.97 -17.59
C ASP A 319 -32.74 1.99 -17.20
N LEU A 320 -31.87 1.61 -18.14
CA LEU A 320 -30.43 1.66 -17.92
C LEU A 320 -29.92 3.11 -17.84
N SER A 321 -30.44 4.00 -18.69
CA SER A 321 -30.09 5.43 -18.69
C SER A 321 -30.49 6.12 -17.39
N ASP A 322 -31.72 5.88 -16.90
CA ASP A 322 -32.23 6.48 -15.67
C ASP A 322 -31.44 6.03 -14.44
N ARG A 323 -31.13 4.73 -14.35
CA ARG A 323 -30.34 4.16 -13.25
C ARG A 323 -28.89 4.62 -13.26
N LEU A 324 -28.25 4.67 -14.43
CA LEU A 324 -26.91 5.25 -14.56
C LEU A 324 -26.92 6.72 -14.17
N THR A 325 -27.93 7.50 -14.57
CA THR A 325 -28.07 8.92 -14.23
C THR A 325 -28.24 9.12 -12.71
N LEU A 326 -29.01 8.26 -12.04
CA LEU A 326 -29.18 8.29 -10.59
C LEU A 326 -27.83 8.03 -9.87
N LEU A 327 -27.11 7.00 -10.29
CA LEU A 327 -25.79 6.65 -9.76
C LEU A 327 -24.75 7.77 -10.01
N LEU A 328 -24.82 8.42 -11.18
CA LEU A 328 -23.94 9.55 -11.53
C LEU A 328 -24.24 10.81 -10.69
N LYS A 329 -25.49 11.05 -10.31
CA LYS A 329 -25.88 12.16 -9.42
C LYS A 329 -25.38 11.97 -7.99
N ASP A 330 -25.46 10.74 -7.47
CA ASP A 330 -24.95 10.39 -6.12
C ASP A 330 -23.42 10.21 -6.07
N ALA A 331 -22.76 10.08 -7.21
CA ALA A 331 -21.29 10.06 -7.29
C ALA A 331 -20.67 11.46 -7.23
N ARG A 332 -21.38 12.51 -7.66
CA ARG A 332 -20.90 13.90 -7.63
C ARG A 332 -20.90 14.52 -6.24
N SER A 333 -21.67 13.99 -5.30
CA SER A 333 -21.74 14.44 -3.90
C SER A 333 -20.65 13.82 -3.00
N ALA A 334 -19.84 12.90 -3.54
CA ALA A 334 -18.76 12.21 -2.84
C ALA A 334 -17.39 12.49 -3.47
N THR A 335 -17.17 13.69 -4.03
CA THR A 335 -15.81 14.15 -4.33
C THR A 335 -15.01 14.21 -3.03
N PRO A 336 -13.77 13.69 -3.00
CA PRO A 336 -12.82 14.01 -1.94
C PRO A 336 -12.80 15.53 -1.78
N GLN A 337 -12.74 16.03 -0.54
CA GLN A 337 -12.42 17.45 -0.33
C GLN A 337 -11.14 17.72 -1.12
N ALA A 338 -11.25 18.47 -2.22
CA ALA A 338 -10.11 18.81 -3.04
C ALA A 338 -9.06 19.42 -2.10
N VAL A 339 -7.94 18.72 -1.92
CA VAL A 339 -6.85 19.27 -1.13
C VAL A 339 -6.42 20.53 -1.84
N ASP A 340 -6.41 21.63 -1.10
CA ASP A 340 -6.07 22.93 -1.64
C ASP A 340 -4.68 22.88 -2.27
N VAL A 341 -4.56 23.47 -3.47
CA VAL A 341 -3.31 23.54 -4.25
C VAL A 341 -2.16 24.11 -3.40
N VAL A 342 -2.44 25.07 -2.51
CA VAL A 342 -1.47 25.66 -1.59
C VAL A 342 -0.92 24.61 -0.61
N PHE A 343 -1.76 23.70 -0.10
CA PHE A 343 -1.32 22.62 0.78
C PHE A 343 -0.49 21.58 0.02
N GLU A 344 -0.92 21.18 -1.18
CA GLU A 344 -0.14 20.27 -2.01
C GLU A 344 1.24 20.83 -2.35
N ASP A 345 1.32 22.10 -2.71
CA ASP A 345 2.58 22.75 -3.05
C ASP A 345 3.50 22.88 -1.82
N ALA A 346 2.92 23.20 -0.65
CA ALA A 346 3.65 23.18 0.60
C ALA A 346 4.19 21.78 0.92
N PHE A 347 3.38 20.73 0.71
CA PHE A 347 3.80 19.35 0.90
C PHE A 347 4.92 18.95 -0.08
N LYS A 348 4.76 19.23 -1.38
CA LYS A 348 5.78 18.98 -2.42
C LYS A 348 7.09 19.71 -2.08
N ALA A 349 7.01 20.96 -1.63
CA ALA A 349 8.17 21.73 -1.18
C ALA A 349 8.82 21.13 0.07
N LEU A 350 8.03 20.60 1.01
CA LEU A 350 8.51 19.92 2.20
C LEU A 350 9.21 18.60 1.85
N VAL A 351 8.62 17.76 1.00
CA VAL A 351 9.22 16.52 0.49
C VAL A 351 10.56 16.81 -0.21
N LYS A 352 10.63 17.87 -1.02
CA LYS A 352 11.88 18.28 -1.67
C LYS A 352 12.97 18.69 -0.68
N LYS A 353 12.59 19.26 0.48
CA LYS A 353 13.52 19.66 1.56
C LYS A 353 13.82 18.53 2.54
N THR A 354 12.97 17.51 2.61
CA THR A 354 13.03 16.42 3.59
C THR A 354 12.84 15.10 2.86
N ASP A 355 13.94 14.57 2.35
CA ASP A 355 14.05 13.29 1.65
C ASP A 355 13.37 12.11 2.38
N LYS A 356 13.35 12.15 3.71
CA LYS A 356 12.65 11.19 4.58
C LYS A 356 11.15 11.07 4.31
N LEU A 357 10.53 12.06 3.67
CA LEU A 357 9.10 12.07 3.30
C LEU A 357 8.85 11.63 1.84
N ALA A 358 9.89 11.32 1.06
CA ALA A 358 9.77 11.05 -0.38
C ALA A 358 8.92 9.83 -0.76
N GLY A 359 8.58 8.97 0.20
CA GLY A 359 7.70 7.81 -0.02
C GLY A 359 6.22 8.06 0.29
N LEU A 360 5.86 9.25 0.76
CA LEU A 360 4.46 9.59 1.02
C LEU A 360 3.76 9.98 -0.28
N ASP A 361 2.59 9.39 -0.53
CA ASP A 361 1.78 9.67 -1.71
C ASP A 361 0.72 10.75 -1.44
N SER A 362 -0.03 11.12 -2.47
CA SER A 362 -1.09 12.13 -2.37
C SER A 362 -2.17 11.77 -1.35
N LEU A 363 -2.50 10.48 -1.17
CA LEU A 363 -3.51 10.08 -0.18
C LEU A 363 -3.01 10.28 1.25
N ALA A 364 -1.71 10.07 1.48
CA ALA A 364 -1.10 10.46 2.75
C ALA A 364 -1.26 11.97 3.00
N VAL A 365 -1.08 12.80 1.96
CA VAL A 365 -1.29 14.27 2.03
C VAL A 365 -2.74 14.59 2.42
N GLU A 366 -3.73 13.97 1.77
CA GLU A 366 -5.15 14.16 2.08
C GLU A 366 -5.48 13.78 3.53
N ARG A 367 -5.00 12.62 4.00
CA ARG A 367 -5.22 12.17 5.38
C ARG A 367 -4.57 13.11 6.40
N ILE A 368 -3.38 13.62 6.09
CA ILE A 368 -2.71 14.62 6.93
C ILE A 368 -3.51 15.93 6.96
N ALA A 369 -4.01 16.39 5.80
CA ALA A 369 -4.84 17.59 5.68
C ALA A 369 -6.15 17.47 6.48
N ALA A 370 -6.77 16.28 6.46
CA ALA A 370 -8.02 15.99 7.15
C ALA A 370 -7.95 16.13 8.70
N LYS A 371 -6.74 16.11 9.27
CA LYS A 371 -6.51 16.42 10.70
C LYS A 371 -6.59 17.91 11.03
N GLY A 372 -6.68 18.77 10.02
CA GLY A 372 -6.85 20.21 10.15
C GLY A 372 -5.62 20.93 10.69
N ILE A 373 -5.82 22.14 11.23
CA ILE A 373 -4.74 23.07 11.62
C ILE A 373 -4.01 22.71 12.92
N ASN A 374 -4.38 21.61 13.58
CA ASN A 374 -3.77 21.22 14.84
C ASN A 374 -2.43 20.51 14.58
N GLU A 375 -1.33 21.19 14.89
CA GLU A 375 0.04 20.69 14.74
C GLU A 375 0.22 19.31 15.39
N SER A 376 -0.34 19.06 16.58
CA SER A 376 -0.19 17.78 17.26
C SER A 376 -0.89 16.64 16.51
N HIS A 377 -2.06 16.90 15.91
CA HIS A 377 -2.81 15.89 15.16
C HIS A 377 -2.13 15.60 13.81
N VAL A 378 -1.70 16.64 13.09
CA VAL A 378 -0.90 16.54 11.87
C VAL A 378 0.38 15.75 12.11
N LYS A 379 1.06 16.00 13.24
CA LYS A 379 2.28 15.29 13.64
C LYS A 379 2.04 13.81 13.90
N GLY A 380 0.91 13.46 14.54
CA GLY A 380 0.49 12.08 14.74
C GLY A 380 0.26 11.36 13.41
N GLN A 381 -0.61 11.92 12.56
CA GLN A 381 -0.92 11.34 11.25
C GLN A 381 0.32 11.20 10.37
N LEU A 382 1.20 12.21 10.34
CA LEU A 382 2.45 12.14 9.57
C LEU A 382 3.32 10.95 9.99
N LEU A 383 3.36 10.62 11.29
CA LEU A 383 4.09 9.45 11.78
C LEU A 383 3.43 8.14 11.32
N GLU A 384 2.11 8.07 11.34
CA GLU A 384 1.33 6.92 10.83
C GLU A 384 1.57 6.68 9.33
N GLU A 385 1.58 7.75 8.52
CA GLU A 385 1.86 7.65 7.09
C GLU A 385 3.28 7.16 6.81
N MET A 386 4.25 7.63 7.60
CA MET A 386 5.63 7.16 7.50
C MET A 386 5.77 5.69 7.91
N LEU A 387 5.00 5.24 8.91
CA LEU A 387 4.91 3.84 9.30
C LEU A 387 4.33 3.00 8.17
N GLU A 388 3.19 3.39 7.61
CA GLU A 388 2.54 2.67 6.50
C GLU A 388 3.53 2.51 5.35
N ASN A 389 4.15 3.60 4.89
CA ASN A 389 5.11 3.54 3.81
C ASN A 389 6.28 2.60 4.12
N ARG A 390 6.84 2.66 5.34
CA ARG A 390 7.92 1.77 5.78
C ARG A 390 7.48 0.31 5.74
N VAL A 391 6.39 -0.05 6.41
CA VAL A 391 5.96 -1.45 6.54
C VAL A 391 5.48 -1.99 5.20
N ALA A 392 4.71 -1.21 4.43
CA ALA A 392 4.28 -1.59 3.09
C ALA A 392 5.47 -1.82 2.14
N SER A 393 6.53 -1.02 2.24
CA SER A 393 7.77 -1.26 1.48
C SER A 393 8.45 -2.56 1.90
N TRP A 394 8.56 -2.81 3.21
CA TRP A 394 9.15 -4.03 3.75
C TRP A 394 8.38 -5.27 3.30
N LEU A 395 7.05 -5.26 3.34
CA LEU A 395 6.23 -6.42 2.96
C LEU A 395 6.38 -6.87 1.50
N ARG A 396 7.01 -6.05 0.64
CA ARG A 396 7.39 -6.42 -0.73
C ARG A 396 8.71 -7.21 -0.77
N GLU A 397 9.48 -7.19 0.32
CA GLU A 397 10.75 -7.89 0.45
C GLU A 397 10.53 -9.30 1.05
N GLY A 398 11.26 -10.30 0.56
CA GLY A 398 11.19 -11.67 1.11
C GLY A 398 11.57 -11.75 2.59
N THR A 399 12.36 -10.80 3.08
CA THR A 399 12.83 -10.73 4.47
C THR A 399 11.88 -10.07 5.46
N ALA A 400 10.77 -9.49 5.00
CA ALA A 400 9.86 -8.70 5.85
C ALA A 400 9.41 -9.44 7.11
N LYS A 401 8.94 -10.68 6.93
CA LYS A 401 8.43 -11.49 8.05
C LYS A 401 9.50 -11.70 9.11
N LYS A 402 10.70 -12.09 8.68
CA LYS A 402 11.81 -12.29 9.61
C LYS A 402 12.18 -10.98 10.29
N ALA A 403 12.26 -9.87 9.55
CA ALA A 403 12.54 -8.53 10.08
C ALA A 403 11.54 -8.09 11.17
N LEU A 404 10.28 -8.47 10.99
CA LEU A 404 9.18 -8.20 11.93
C LEU A 404 9.05 -9.27 13.03
N GLY A 405 9.90 -10.30 13.05
CA GLY A 405 9.80 -11.41 14.01
C GLY A 405 8.55 -12.28 13.84
N LEU A 406 8.06 -12.38 12.60
CA LEU A 406 6.85 -13.11 12.18
C LEU A 406 7.20 -14.29 11.26
N ASP A 407 8.38 -14.88 11.42
CA ASP A 407 8.86 -16.03 10.64
C ASP A 407 8.02 -17.29 10.83
N HIS A 408 7.36 -17.42 11.97
CA HIS A 408 6.40 -18.48 12.27
C HIS A 408 5.04 -18.31 11.56
N VAL A 409 4.75 -17.13 10.98
CA VAL A 409 3.46 -16.85 10.34
C VAL A 409 3.46 -17.41 8.92
N THR A 410 2.58 -18.38 8.67
CA THR A 410 2.34 -18.95 7.35
C THR A 410 1.44 -18.06 6.50
N GLY A 411 1.55 -18.14 5.16
CA GLY A 411 0.67 -17.40 4.25
C GLY A 411 1.11 -15.97 3.98
N LYS A 412 0.35 -15.22 3.17
CA LYS A 412 0.66 -13.82 2.87
C LYS A 412 0.30 -12.94 4.07
N ILE A 413 1.17 -11.99 4.39
CA ILE A 413 0.89 -10.97 5.41
C ILE A 413 0.57 -9.67 4.67
N GLU A 414 -0.46 -8.97 5.15
CA GLU A 414 -0.90 -7.71 4.58
C GLU A 414 -0.98 -6.65 5.68
N PHE A 415 -0.59 -5.42 5.34
CA PHE A 415 -0.73 -4.26 6.24
C PHE A 415 -2.09 -3.61 6.01
N VAL A 416 -2.80 -3.33 7.10
CA VAL A 416 -4.05 -2.57 7.11
C VAL A 416 -3.80 -1.27 7.90
N PRO A 417 -3.92 -0.10 7.26
CA PRO A 417 -3.73 1.19 7.92
C PRO A 417 -4.73 1.45 9.05
N GLY A 418 -4.31 2.17 10.09
CA GLY A 418 -5.12 2.41 11.28
C GLY A 418 -6.48 3.05 11.02
N HIS A 419 -6.56 4.03 10.11
CA HIS A 419 -7.82 4.70 9.75
C HIS A 419 -8.90 3.75 9.20
N MET A 420 -8.50 2.57 8.71
CA MET A 420 -9.41 1.51 8.25
C MET A 420 -9.86 0.57 9.38
N VAL A 421 -9.16 0.54 10.51
CA VAL A 421 -9.36 -0.45 11.59
C VAL A 421 -10.21 0.15 12.70
N ARG A 422 -11.50 -0.20 12.72
CA ARG A 422 -12.47 0.36 13.68
C ARG A 422 -13.12 -0.73 14.54
N ASP A 423 -13.44 -0.39 15.79
CA ASP A 423 -14.25 -1.23 16.68
C ASP A 423 -15.72 -1.23 16.23
N LEU A 424 -16.55 -2.04 16.89
CA LEU A 424 -17.98 -2.12 16.59
C LEU A 424 -18.75 -0.81 16.86
N SER A 425 -18.15 0.13 17.57
CA SER A 425 -18.68 1.48 17.82
C SER A 425 -18.15 2.50 16.82
N GLY A 426 -17.39 2.07 15.81
CA GLY A 426 -16.81 2.94 14.77
C GLY A 426 -15.54 3.67 15.20
N ARG A 427 -14.97 3.40 16.37
CA ARG A 427 -13.75 4.08 16.85
C ARG A 427 -12.50 3.41 16.30
N GLN A 428 -11.52 4.19 15.88
CA GLN A 428 -10.21 3.66 15.50
C GLN A 428 -9.56 2.91 16.68
N ILE A 429 -9.08 1.69 16.43
CA ILE A 429 -8.50 0.83 17.48
C ILE A 429 -7.00 1.05 17.62
N THR A 430 -6.31 1.22 16.49
CA THR A 430 -4.85 1.18 16.40
C THR A 430 -4.37 1.98 15.18
N ASP A 431 -3.08 2.25 15.08
CA ASP A 431 -2.47 3.00 13.98
C ASP A 431 -2.10 2.11 12.77
N GLY A 432 -2.11 0.80 12.98
CA GLY A 432 -2.05 -0.18 11.90
C GLY A 432 -1.93 -1.61 12.40
N ILE A 433 -2.30 -2.57 11.55
CA ILE A 433 -2.17 -4.00 11.85
C ILE A 433 -1.53 -4.76 10.70
N LEU A 434 -0.88 -5.87 11.04
CA LEU A 434 -0.56 -6.94 10.09
C LEU A 434 -1.54 -8.07 10.26
N VAL A 435 -2.14 -8.49 9.16
CA VAL A 435 -3.08 -9.60 9.10
C VAL A 435 -2.58 -10.69 8.17
N THR A 436 -3.03 -11.92 8.43
CA THR A 436 -2.94 -13.02 7.48
C THR A 436 -4.29 -13.73 7.41
N GLN A 437 -4.70 -14.15 6.21
CA GLN A 437 -5.95 -14.87 6.02
C GLN A 437 -5.74 -16.34 6.41
N VAL A 438 -6.53 -16.83 7.38
CA VAL A 438 -6.55 -18.25 7.76
C VAL A 438 -7.99 -18.75 7.67
N ARG A 439 -8.28 -19.51 6.61
CA ARG A 439 -9.66 -19.94 6.25
C ARG A 439 -10.53 -18.70 6.03
N ASP A 440 -11.64 -18.56 6.76
CA ASP A 440 -12.61 -17.48 6.62
C ASP A 440 -12.42 -16.35 7.64
N GLU A 441 -11.32 -16.37 8.41
CA GLU A 441 -11.00 -15.39 9.45
C GLU A 441 -9.68 -14.66 9.16
N LEU A 442 -9.62 -13.38 9.55
CA LEU A 442 -8.36 -12.62 9.56
C LEU A 442 -7.64 -12.82 10.88
N GLN A 443 -6.42 -13.36 10.83
CA GLN A 443 -5.57 -13.45 12.00
C GLN A 443 -4.68 -12.22 12.11
N ILE A 444 -4.79 -11.49 13.23
CA ILE A 444 -3.94 -10.33 13.54
C ILE A 444 -2.62 -10.83 14.12
N VAL A 445 -1.53 -10.62 13.37
CA VAL A 445 -0.19 -11.11 13.73
C VAL A 445 0.72 -10.01 14.26
N ALA A 446 0.44 -8.75 13.94
CA ALA A 446 1.07 -7.61 14.59
C ALA A 446 0.14 -6.40 14.70
N VAL A 447 0.41 -5.55 15.67
CA VAL A 447 -0.29 -4.27 15.93
C VAL A 447 0.76 -3.18 16.09
N PHE A 448 0.51 -2.00 15.53
CA PHE A 448 1.40 -0.85 15.58
C PHE A 448 0.74 0.33 16.27
N GLU A 449 1.45 0.95 17.21
CA GLU A 449 1.02 2.14 17.94
C GLU A 449 2.06 3.24 17.78
N CYS A 450 1.70 4.32 17.09
CA CYS A 450 2.52 5.48 16.79
C CYS A 450 2.47 6.50 17.92
N LYS A 451 3.65 6.92 18.41
CA LYS A 451 3.77 7.97 19.41
C LYS A 451 4.80 9.01 18.99
N ALA A 452 4.30 10.15 18.54
CA ALA A 452 5.08 11.25 17.98
C ALA A 452 5.84 12.12 19.01
N GLY A 453 6.10 11.63 20.21
CA GLY A 453 6.91 12.36 21.20
C GLY A 453 7.16 11.67 22.53
N LYS A 454 8.04 12.26 23.35
CA LYS A 454 8.47 11.71 24.65
C LYS A 454 7.35 11.57 25.68
N HIS A 455 6.35 12.45 25.64
CA HIS A 455 5.21 12.39 26.55
C HIS A 455 4.24 11.30 26.11
N ALA A 456 3.81 11.34 24.84
CA ALA A 456 2.92 10.35 24.25
C ALA A 456 3.48 8.92 24.35
N SER A 457 4.79 8.74 24.20
CA SER A 457 5.42 7.41 24.32
C SER A 457 5.36 6.81 25.72
N ARG A 458 5.19 7.63 26.79
CA ARG A 458 4.98 7.12 28.15
C ARG A 458 3.58 6.52 28.36
N GLU A 459 2.61 6.88 27.53
CA GLU A 459 1.24 6.35 27.58
C GLU A 459 1.15 4.90 27.07
N LEU A 460 2.18 4.44 26.34
CA LEU A 460 2.27 3.04 25.93
C LEU A 460 2.32 2.10 27.15
N SER A 461 2.99 2.53 28.23
CA SER A 461 3.28 1.70 29.40
C SER A 461 2.64 2.15 30.71
N LYS A 462 2.24 3.43 30.85
CA LYS A 462 1.62 3.96 32.07
C LYS A 462 0.12 4.17 31.88
N GLY A 463 -0.67 3.70 32.84
CA GLY A 463 -2.02 4.20 33.04
C GLY A 463 -2.00 5.52 33.81
N VAL A 464 -2.77 6.51 33.36
CA VAL A 464 -2.94 7.77 34.08
C VAL A 464 -3.84 7.54 35.28
N THR A 465 -3.33 7.78 36.49
CA THR A 465 -4.01 7.40 37.74
C THR A 465 -5.02 8.42 38.26
N SER A 466 -5.08 9.67 37.77
CA SER A 466 -6.13 10.63 38.16
C SER A 466 -6.27 11.85 37.22
N ARG A 467 -7.45 12.53 37.22
CA ARG A 467 -7.72 13.76 36.41
C ARG A 467 -6.88 14.95 36.88
N GLY A 468 -6.43 14.92 38.14
CA GLY A 468 -5.65 16.00 38.76
C GLY A 468 -4.16 16.00 38.38
N ASP A 469 -3.68 14.91 37.76
CA ASP A 469 -2.27 14.76 37.38
C ASP A 469 -1.98 15.19 35.94
N LEU A 470 -3.02 15.53 35.16
CA LEU A 470 -2.86 16.01 33.79
C LEU A 470 -2.38 17.47 33.81
N SER A 471 -1.28 17.74 33.12
CA SER A 471 -0.89 19.11 32.84
C SER A 471 -1.96 19.82 31.98
N LYS A 472 -2.06 21.16 32.04
CA LYS A 472 -3.00 21.93 31.21
C LYS A 472 -2.89 21.59 29.71
N ASN A 473 -1.68 21.28 29.24
CA ASN A 473 -1.45 20.87 27.85
C ASN A 473 -2.03 19.48 27.57
N ALA A 474 -1.86 18.53 28.49
CA ALA A 474 -2.43 17.18 28.35
C ALA A 474 -3.96 17.19 28.43
N GLU A 475 -4.55 18.06 29.25
CA GLU A 475 -6.00 18.24 29.28
C GLU A 475 -6.52 18.86 27.97
N ALA A 476 -5.80 19.83 27.39
CA ALA A 476 -6.15 20.40 26.10
C ALA A 476 -6.03 19.38 24.96
N GLU A 477 -4.99 18.54 24.97
CA GLU A 477 -4.81 17.43 24.02
C GLU A 477 -5.94 16.39 24.15
N LEU A 478 -6.26 15.96 25.38
CA LEU A 478 -7.36 15.03 25.63
C LEU A 478 -8.70 15.58 25.12
N ARG A 479 -8.95 16.88 25.36
CA ARG A 479 -10.17 17.54 24.89
C ARG A 479 -10.22 17.67 23.37
N ALA A 480 -9.09 17.91 22.70
CA ALA A 480 -9.01 17.94 21.25
C ALA A 480 -9.27 16.55 20.65
N TYR A 481 -8.64 15.52 21.19
CA TYR A 481 -8.88 14.13 20.80
C TYR A 481 -10.35 13.72 20.98
N ALA A 482 -10.93 14.03 22.14
CA ALA A 482 -12.33 13.68 22.40
C ALA A 482 -13.31 14.42 21.47
N LYS A 483 -12.98 15.61 20.96
CA LYS A 483 -13.78 16.31 19.94
C LYS A 483 -13.72 15.59 18.59
N ASP A 484 -12.55 15.09 18.21
CA ASP A 484 -12.39 14.36 16.96
C ASP A 484 -13.15 13.02 17.00
N VAL A 485 -13.02 12.27 18.11
CA VAL A 485 -13.80 11.05 18.33
C VAL A 485 -15.30 11.33 18.32
N LEU A 486 -15.74 12.42 18.96
CA LEU A 486 -17.15 12.82 18.93
C LEU A 486 -17.63 13.11 17.50
N ARG A 487 -16.82 13.80 16.70
CA ARG A 487 -17.13 14.10 15.29
C ARG A 487 -17.28 12.82 14.48
N GLU A 488 -16.37 11.86 14.66
CA GLU A 488 -16.44 10.56 13.97
C GLU A 488 -17.67 9.74 14.37
N VAL A 489 -17.97 9.66 15.66
CA VAL A 489 -19.18 8.98 16.17
C VAL A 489 -20.45 9.64 15.62
N GLN A 490 -20.48 10.97 15.56
CA GLN A 490 -21.59 11.72 14.98
C GLN A 490 -21.76 11.46 13.48
N GLU A 491 -20.67 11.40 12.73
CA GLU A 491 -20.69 11.11 11.31
C GLU A 491 -21.14 9.67 11.04
N GLN A 492 -20.65 8.70 11.81
CA GLN A 492 -21.07 7.31 11.71
C GLN A 492 -22.56 7.15 12.05
N ALA A 493 -23.03 7.78 13.13
CA ALA A 493 -24.44 7.77 13.49
C ALA A 493 -25.31 8.36 12.36
N ARG A 494 -24.85 9.45 11.72
CA ARG A 494 -25.51 10.05 10.56
C ARG A 494 -25.58 9.07 9.38
N LEU A 495 -24.51 8.36 9.07
CA LEU A 495 -24.47 7.36 8.00
C LEU A 495 -25.40 6.17 8.29
N GLU A 496 -25.56 5.80 9.56
CA GLU A 496 -26.45 4.73 10.01
C GLU A 496 -27.92 5.19 10.24
N GLY A 497 -28.22 6.47 10.02
CA GLY A 497 -29.55 7.03 10.26
C GLY A 497 -29.95 7.08 11.74
N ARG A 498 -28.97 7.12 12.66
CA ARG A 498 -29.17 7.20 14.11
C ARG A 498 -28.69 8.55 14.66
N THR A 499 -29.17 8.93 15.83
CA THR A 499 -28.70 10.11 16.55
C THR A 499 -27.55 9.71 17.48
N ALA A 500 -26.42 10.41 17.40
CA ALA A 500 -25.31 10.20 18.34
C ALA A 500 -25.69 10.71 19.74
N THR A 501 -25.61 9.84 20.75
CA THR A 501 -25.94 10.15 22.15
C THR A 501 -24.72 10.54 22.98
N ASP A 502 -23.51 10.29 22.47
CA ASP A 502 -22.28 10.57 23.19
C ASP A 502 -22.04 12.07 23.36
N THR A 503 -21.59 12.46 24.55
CA THR A 503 -21.15 13.83 24.84
C THR A 503 -19.64 13.90 24.89
N LEU A 504 -19.07 15.09 24.66
CA LEU A 504 -17.64 15.30 24.79
C LEU A 504 -17.11 14.84 26.16
N GLU A 505 -17.87 15.08 27.22
CA GLU A 505 -17.48 14.73 28.58
C GLU A 505 -17.61 13.23 28.86
N SER A 506 -18.62 12.56 28.28
CA SER A 506 -18.71 11.09 28.29
C SER A 506 -17.50 10.47 27.60
N ILE A 507 -17.15 10.95 26.40
CA ILE A 507 -15.98 10.47 25.66
C ILE A 507 -14.69 10.73 26.44
N MET A 508 -14.51 11.92 27.02
CA MET A 508 -13.34 12.22 27.85
C MET A 508 -13.24 11.30 29.08
N ASN A 509 -14.36 11.02 29.75
CA ASN A 509 -14.40 10.14 30.91
C ASN A 509 -14.15 8.67 30.52
N ASP A 510 -14.70 8.23 29.40
CA ASP A 510 -14.47 6.88 28.85
C ASP A 510 -13.01 6.70 28.43
N VAL A 511 -12.42 7.69 27.76
CA VAL A 511 -10.99 7.66 27.40
C VAL A 511 -10.15 7.48 28.66
N LYS A 512 -10.47 8.21 29.73
CA LYS A 512 -9.75 8.19 31.02
C LYS A 512 -9.95 6.90 31.83
N LEU A 513 -11.18 6.42 32.02
CA LEU A 513 -11.46 5.21 32.82
C LEU A 513 -10.81 3.97 32.20
N ASN A 514 -10.65 3.96 30.88
CA ASN A 514 -10.03 2.87 30.15
C ASN A 514 -8.48 2.95 30.14
N GLU A 515 -7.82 3.99 30.68
CA GLU A 515 -6.34 4.18 30.64
C GLU A 515 -5.58 3.37 31.68
N LEU A 516 -6.26 2.71 32.63
CA LEU A 516 -5.61 2.09 33.79
C LEU A 516 -4.67 0.89 33.47
N GLY A 517 -4.61 0.40 32.23
CA GLY A 517 -3.75 -0.72 31.80
C GLY A 517 -2.58 -0.39 30.87
N GLY A 518 -2.42 0.87 30.46
CA GLY A 518 -1.56 1.27 29.33
C GLY A 518 -2.21 0.93 27.97
N GLN A 519 -1.92 1.73 26.93
CA GLN A 519 -2.63 1.64 25.65
C GLN A 519 -2.50 0.27 24.98
N VAL A 520 -1.30 -0.32 24.97
CA VAL A 520 -1.03 -1.63 24.35
C VAL A 520 -1.92 -2.74 24.91
N ARG A 521 -2.16 -2.75 26.23
CA ARG A 521 -3.02 -3.76 26.86
C ARG A 521 -4.48 -3.57 26.47
N ARG A 522 -4.92 -2.32 26.37
CA ARG A 522 -6.29 -1.99 25.96
C ARG A 522 -6.55 -2.43 24.52
N ASP A 523 -5.61 -2.17 23.61
CA ASP A 523 -5.79 -2.52 22.21
C ASP A 523 -5.82 -4.05 22.04
N ILE A 524 -5.03 -4.78 22.84
CA ILE A 524 -5.19 -6.23 22.97
C ILE A 524 -6.61 -6.59 23.39
N GLU A 525 -7.11 -6.02 24.49
CA GLU A 525 -8.43 -6.35 25.05
C GLU A 525 -9.57 -5.99 24.06
N ARG A 526 -9.44 -4.91 23.29
CA ARG A 526 -10.41 -4.52 22.24
C ARG A 526 -10.35 -5.41 21.00
N LEU A 527 -9.16 -5.85 20.61
CA LEU A 527 -8.98 -6.74 19.45
C LEU A 527 -9.37 -8.19 19.77
N VAL A 528 -9.55 -8.54 21.05
CA VAL A 528 -10.03 -9.87 21.48
C VAL A 528 -11.51 -10.07 21.14
N ASP A 529 -12.25 -9.01 20.84
CA ASP A 529 -13.60 -9.13 20.27
C ASP A 529 -13.57 -9.80 18.89
N SER A 530 -14.46 -10.77 18.68
CA SER A 530 -14.46 -11.65 17.50
C SER A 530 -14.64 -10.96 16.14
N SER A 531 -14.96 -9.66 16.09
CA SER A 531 -15.13 -8.93 14.83
C SER A 531 -14.80 -7.45 14.96
N ILE A 532 -14.15 -6.89 13.94
CA ILE A 532 -13.86 -5.45 13.79
C ILE A 532 -14.34 -4.97 12.41
N PHE A 533 -14.37 -3.66 12.18
CA PHE A 533 -14.53 -3.11 10.83
C PHE A 533 -13.17 -2.88 10.18
N ILE A 534 -13.05 -3.35 8.92
CA ILE A 534 -11.96 -2.99 8.02
C ILE A 534 -12.56 -2.19 6.87
N GLY A 535 -12.36 -0.88 6.88
CA GLY A 535 -13.14 0.04 6.06
C GLY A 535 -14.62 -0.04 6.46
N SER A 536 -15.49 -0.37 5.50
CA SER A 536 -16.92 -0.58 5.74
C SER A 536 -17.30 -2.04 6.04
N LEU A 537 -16.36 -2.99 5.92
CA LEU A 537 -16.64 -4.41 6.04
C LEU A 537 -16.45 -4.90 7.48
N ARG A 538 -17.52 -5.42 8.08
CA ARG A 538 -17.43 -6.17 9.33
C ARG A 538 -16.71 -7.49 9.07
N THR A 539 -15.55 -7.66 9.70
CA THR A 539 -14.64 -8.76 9.44
C THR A 539 -14.36 -9.54 10.73
N PRO A 540 -14.55 -10.87 10.76
CA PRO A 540 -14.18 -11.67 11.90
C PRO A 540 -12.65 -11.72 12.05
N VAL A 541 -12.17 -11.48 13.26
CA VAL A 541 -10.74 -11.43 13.56
C VAL A 541 -10.35 -12.35 14.70
N LYS A 542 -9.13 -12.87 14.60
CA LYS A 542 -8.49 -13.65 15.64
C LYS A 542 -7.19 -12.98 16.06
N VAL A 543 -7.12 -12.55 17.32
CA VAL A 543 -5.90 -12.05 17.96
C VAL A 543 -5.47 -13.03 19.05
N SER A 544 -4.17 -13.10 19.30
CA SER A 544 -3.63 -13.91 20.40
C SER A 544 -2.60 -13.07 21.16
N PRO A 545 -2.88 -12.69 22.42
CA PRO A 545 -1.94 -11.88 23.22
C PRO A 545 -0.54 -12.50 23.34
N LYS A 546 -0.44 -13.84 23.20
CA LYS A 546 0.81 -14.59 23.31
C LYS A 546 1.60 -14.69 22.02
N THR A 547 0.99 -14.44 20.86
CA THR A 547 1.65 -14.63 19.55
C THR A 547 1.62 -13.37 18.69
N THR A 548 0.63 -12.51 18.87
CA THR A 548 0.55 -11.20 18.21
C THR A 548 1.70 -10.33 18.73
N LYS A 549 2.46 -9.75 17.80
CA LYS A 549 3.54 -8.81 18.12
C LYS A 549 3.01 -7.37 18.24
N PHE A 550 3.57 -6.62 19.17
CA PHE A 550 3.22 -5.23 19.39
C PHE A 550 4.42 -4.35 19.08
N PHE A 551 4.21 -3.33 18.26
CA PHE A 551 5.24 -2.38 17.89
C PHE A 551 4.86 -0.99 18.40
N GLY A 552 5.68 -0.45 19.31
CA GLY A 552 5.67 0.97 19.59
C GLY A 552 6.49 1.70 18.53
N VAL A 553 5.84 2.55 17.74
CA VAL A 553 6.47 3.26 16.63
C VAL A 553 6.82 4.67 17.06
N LEU A 554 8.11 4.99 17.05
CA LEU A 554 8.65 6.23 17.62
C LEU A 554 9.57 6.97 16.64
N PRO A 555 9.74 8.30 16.79
CA PRO A 555 10.85 9.00 16.17
C PRO A 555 12.20 8.43 16.61
N SER A 556 13.18 8.43 15.70
CA SER A 556 14.49 7.77 15.86
C SER A 556 15.33 8.22 17.07
N ASP A 557 15.05 9.39 17.65
CA ASP A 557 15.76 9.98 18.79
C ASP A 557 15.01 9.82 20.13
N VAL A 558 13.82 9.22 20.13
CA VAL A 558 13.05 8.97 21.35
C VAL A 558 13.54 7.68 22.02
N LYS A 559 14.02 7.81 23.26
CA LYS A 559 14.54 6.68 24.04
C LYS A 559 13.42 5.73 24.47
N ALA A 560 13.51 4.47 24.05
CA ALA A 560 12.45 3.49 24.26
C ALA A 560 12.75 2.41 25.31
N SER A 561 13.96 2.43 25.89
CA SER A 561 14.40 1.42 26.87
C SER A 561 13.52 1.38 28.13
N ALA A 562 13.05 2.54 28.61
CA ALA A 562 12.17 2.62 29.77
C ALA A 562 10.79 2.01 29.50
N ILE A 563 10.22 2.26 28.31
CA ILE A 563 8.89 1.77 27.89
C ILE A 563 8.94 0.25 27.75
N THR A 564 9.96 -0.25 27.04
CA THR A 564 10.17 -1.70 26.83
C THR A 564 10.35 -2.43 28.15
N LYS A 565 11.10 -1.86 29.09
CA LYS A 565 11.29 -2.44 30.43
C LYS A 565 9.96 -2.52 31.19
N GLN A 566 9.17 -1.45 31.22
CA GLN A 566 7.89 -1.41 31.92
C GLN A 566 6.86 -2.38 31.33
N LEU A 567 6.77 -2.48 30.00
CA LEU A 567 5.85 -3.42 29.35
C LEU A 567 6.23 -4.87 29.64
N LYS A 568 7.52 -5.19 29.66
CA LYS A 568 8.03 -6.51 30.08
C LYS A 568 7.72 -6.81 31.55
N GLU A 569 7.87 -5.82 32.44
CA GLU A 569 7.49 -5.94 33.86
C GLU A 569 5.99 -6.19 34.04
N ASN A 570 5.16 -5.66 33.14
CA ASN A 570 3.72 -5.90 33.10
C ASN A 570 3.30 -7.19 32.35
N GLY A 571 4.26 -8.06 32.00
CA GLY A 571 4.00 -9.35 31.35
C GLY A 571 3.79 -9.31 29.84
N ILE A 572 3.94 -8.14 29.20
CA ILE A 572 3.86 -7.99 27.74
C ILE A 572 5.26 -8.22 27.16
N THR A 573 5.55 -9.47 26.81
CA THR A 573 6.88 -9.89 26.33
C THR A 573 7.06 -9.77 24.82
N ASN A 574 5.97 -9.68 24.06
CA ASN A 574 5.98 -9.58 22.58
C ASN A 574 5.98 -8.13 22.07
N PHE A 575 6.48 -7.20 22.87
CA PHE A 575 6.58 -5.79 22.51
C PHE A 575 7.98 -5.43 22.04
N GLU A 576 8.05 -4.70 20.94
CA GLU A 576 9.28 -4.13 20.39
C GLU A 576 9.07 -2.69 19.97
N VAL A 577 10.16 -1.96 19.79
CA VAL A 577 10.12 -0.56 19.38
C VAL A 577 10.68 -0.45 17.98
N MET A 578 9.89 0.14 17.08
CA MET A 578 10.29 0.43 15.73
C MET A 578 10.50 1.94 15.56
N GLY A 579 11.67 2.31 15.04
CA GLY A 579 11.95 3.70 14.71
C GLY A 579 11.40 4.09 13.34
N ILE A 580 11.05 5.36 13.20
CA ILE A 580 10.93 6.04 11.91
C ILE A 580 12.17 6.91 11.70
N ASN A 581 12.70 6.97 10.48
CA ASN A 581 13.90 7.76 10.11
C ASN A 581 13.62 9.27 10.17
N MET A 582 13.18 9.78 11.30
CA MET A 582 12.92 11.17 11.56
C MET A 582 13.04 11.39 13.06
N SER A 583 13.69 12.47 13.46
CA SER A 583 13.74 12.89 14.87
C SER A 583 12.43 13.56 15.27
N GLU A 584 12.12 13.60 16.57
CA GLU A 584 10.96 14.30 17.13
C GLU A 584 10.96 15.78 16.71
N LYS A 585 12.14 16.41 16.65
CA LYS A 585 12.29 17.81 16.22
C LYS A 585 11.96 18.00 14.74
N GLU A 586 12.48 17.13 13.87
CA GLU A 586 12.18 17.18 12.42
C GLU A 586 10.69 16.92 12.16
N LEU A 587 10.11 15.91 12.82
CA LEU A 587 8.70 15.57 12.70
C LEU A 587 7.79 16.73 13.13
N LYS A 588 8.13 17.38 14.24
CA LYS A 588 7.43 18.59 14.71
C LYS A 588 7.54 19.74 13.71
N ALA A 589 8.73 19.98 13.15
CA ALA A 589 8.92 21.04 12.17
C ALA A 589 8.11 20.80 10.89
N ALA A 590 8.13 19.57 10.37
CA ALA A 590 7.33 19.15 9.24
C ALA A 590 5.83 19.34 9.50
N ALA A 591 5.33 18.84 10.63
CA ALA A 591 3.93 18.98 11.02
C ALA A 591 3.50 20.44 11.17
N LYS A 592 4.36 21.29 11.77
CA LYS A 592 4.09 22.72 11.89
C LYS A 592 3.97 23.39 10.52
N THR A 593 4.90 23.12 9.60
CA THR A 593 4.83 23.67 8.24
C THR A 593 3.52 23.31 7.55
N LEU A 594 3.10 22.04 7.63
CA LEU A 594 1.83 21.59 7.05
C LEU A 594 0.62 22.23 7.73
N ALA A 595 0.59 22.28 9.07
CA ALA A 595 -0.49 22.91 9.83
C ALA A 595 -0.61 24.41 9.55
N ASP A 596 0.50 25.12 9.39
CA ASP A 596 0.50 26.55 9.04
C ASP A 596 0.01 26.76 7.59
N SER A 597 0.34 25.87 6.65
CA SER A 597 -0.23 25.90 5.29
C SER A 597 -1.74 25.64 5.27
N LEU A 598 -2.27 24.79 6.14
CA LEU A 598 -3.71 24.58 6.30
C LEU A 598 -4.42 25.80 6.89
N LYS A 599 -3.75 26.63 7.68
CA LYS A 599 -4.35 27.88 8.19
C LYS A 599 -4.53 28.90 7.09
N LEU A 600 -3.57 29.01 6.18
CA LEU A 600 -3.63 29.96 5.06
C LEU A 600 -4.81 29.66 4.13
N THR A 601 -5.13 28.38 3.95
CA THR A 601 -6.23 27.92 3.08
C THR A 601 -7.62 28.05 3.71
N ILE A 602 -7.72 28.14 5.04
CA ILE A 602 -9.02 28.36 5.73
C ILE A 602 -9.35 29.86 5.87
N VAL A 603 -8.35 30.74 5.79
CA VAL A 603 -8.52 32.19 6.05
C VAL A 603 -8.84 33.00 4.79
N GLU A 604 -8.62 32.45 3.59
CA GLU A 604 -9.01 33.07 2.31
C GLU A 604 -10.26 32.38 1.74
N PRO A 605 -11.47 32.95 1.90
CA PRO A 605 -12.65 32.55 1.13
C PRO A 605 -12.64 33.08 -0.31
#